data_AF-A0A966XYV9-F1
#
_entry.id   AF-A0A966XYV9-F1
#
_cell.length_a   1.000
_cell.length_b   1.000
_cell.length_c   1.000
_cell.angle_alpha   90.00
_cell.angle_beta   90.00
_cell.angle_gamma   90.00
#
_symmetry.space_group_name_H-M   'P 1'
#
loop_
_entity.id
_entity.type
_entity.pdbx_description
1 polymer ?
#
loop_
_entity_poly.entity_id
_entity_poly.type
_entity_poly.pdbx_seq_one_letter_code
_entity_poly.pdbx_strand_id
1 'polypeptide(L)'
;MTSVSECFSESYAEARPKFCGAAAAAGGALRSWLNPRARGPHGEALYLDTARFGADDAPNMLVLIAGTHGVEGHCGSGAEIAWLRSGGPAKLPKDTGALVIHAINPYGFAWTRRVTEDNVDLNRNFVDHDKPYPRNDGYLAIADAVLPQEWSEASKAETERVFAAYAQKHGAFGLQSAISSGQYSHPDGIFFGGNTPTWSNRTIRAIARQELSQARRVGIIDFHTGLGPFGHGELICAVTPASKSFPRAKAWYGDELTSPEGGTSTSAVVVGIMTDAFPQELPDAEVTPIAIEYGTYSVPEVLGAVRADNWLHQRGDVSSALGRELKADIKERFFPSGDKWREMVWARADQTIGWALKGLGAP
;
A
#
# COMPACT_ATOMS: atom_id res chain seq x y z
N MET A 1 21.83 17.84 10.00
CA MET A 1 20.87 16.74 10.19
C MET A 1 19.63 17.09 9.39
N THR A 2 19.21 16.23 8.47
CA THR A 2 17.96 16.41 7.70
C THR A 2 16.79 16.26 8.66
N SER A 3 15.83 17.19 8.65
CA SER A 3 14.60 17.00 9.42
C SER A 3 13.77 15.88 8.79
N VAL A 4 13.27 14.93 9.59
CA VAL A 4 12.45 13.80 9.10
C VAL A 4 11.22 14.34 8.36
N SER A 5 10.59 15.38 8.88
CA SER A 5 9.40 16.01 8.29
C SER A 5 9.63 16.51 6.86
N GLU A 6 10.84 16.98 6.54
CA GLU A 6 11.19 17.46 5.18
C GLU A 6 11.22 16.35 4.14
N CYS A 7 11.30 15.09 4.55
CA CYS A 7 11.25 13.93 3.66
C CYS A 7 9.82 13.64 3.17
N PHE A 8 8.81 13.97 3.97
CA PHE A 8 7.39 13.75 3.63
C PHE A 8 6.86 14.88 2.75
N SER A 9 5.81 14.60 1.97
CA SER A 9 5.28 15.56 0.99
C SER A 9 3.75 15.56 0.98
N GLU A 10 3.16 16.75 0.80
CA GLU A 10 1.72 16.94 0.87
C GLU A 10 1.02 16.59 -0.45
N SER A 11 1.79 16.36 -1.52
CA SER A 11 1.28 15.94 -2.83
C SER A 11 2.28 15.02 -3.57
N TYR A 12 1.78 14.24 -4.54
CA TYR A 12 2.61 13.49 -5.47
C TYR A 12 3.58 14.40 -6.26
N ALA A 13 3.09 15.57 -6.68
CA ALA A 13 3.87 16.55 -7.44
C ALA A 13 5.09 17.08 -6.67
N GLU A 14 4.99 17.17 -5.35
CA GLU A 14 6.13 17.46 -4.46
C GLU A 14 6.99 16.22 -4.18
N ALA A 15 6.35 15.06 -3.97
CA ALA A 15 7.01 13.82 -3.57
C ALA A 15 7.96 13.28 -4.66
N ARG A 16 7.50 13.25 -5.91
CA ARG A 16 8.24 12.68 -7.03
C ARG A 16 9.60 13.34 -7.28
N PRO A 17 9.72 14.67 -7.50
CA PRO A 17 11.03 15.30 -7.68
C PRO A 17 11.91 15.17 -6.44
N LYS A 18 11.31 15.13 -5.24
CA LYS A 18 12.04 14.92 -3.98
C LYS A 18 12.67 13.52 -3.92
N PHE A 19 11.91 12.48 -4.30
CA PHE A 19 12.40 11.11 -4.44
C PHE A 19 13.51 11.02 -5.49
N CYS A 20 13.26 11.45 -6.73
CA CYS A 20 14.24 11.37 -7.81
C CYS A 20 15.53 12.12 -7.46
N GLY A 21 15.42 13.31 -6.84
CA GLY A 21 16.58 14.07 -6.38
C GLY A 21 17.38 13.36 -5.30
N ALA A 22 16.70 12.77 -4.29
CA ALA A 22 17.36 12.00 -3.23
C ALA A 22 18.03 10.72 -3.77
N ALA A 23 17.36 10.01 -4.68
CA ALA A 23 17.88 8.79 -5.29
C ALA A 23 19.11 9.08 -6.17
N ALA A 24 19.05 10.13 -7.00
CA ALA A 24 20.19 10.54 -7.81
C ALA A 24 21.38 10.98 -6.95
N ALA A 25 21.14 11.76 -5.88
CA ALA A 25 22.18 12.17 -4.94
C ALA A 25 22.84 10.99 -4.20
N ALA A 26 22.09 9.90 -4.00
CA ALA A 26 22.59 8.66 -3.43
C ALA A 26 23.24 7.71 -4.47
N GLY A 27 23.33 8.12 -5.75
CA GLY A 27 23.95 7.33 -6.82
C GLY A 27 23.06 6.23 -7.41
N GLY A 28 21.74 6.32 -7.25
CA GLY A 28 20.80 5.32 -7.73
C GLY A 28 20.60 5.36 -9.24
N ALA A 29 20.49 4.18 -9.86
CA ALA A 29 20.08 4.04 -11.26
C ALA A 29 18.56 4.24 -11.36
N LEU A 30 18.15 5.41 -11.85
CA LEU A 30 16.75 5.79 -11.98
C LEU A 30 16.12 5.28 -13.28
N ARG A 31 14.87 4.80 -13.20
CA ARG A 31 14.00 4.54 -14.35
C ARG A 31 12.60 5.03 -14.06
N SER A 32 11.91 5.52 -15.10
CA SER A 32 10.55 6.08 -15.01
C SER A 32 9.60 5.31 -15.91
N TRP A 33 8.45 4.94 -15.37
CA TRP A 33 7.39 4.15 -16.01
C TRP A 33 6.13 5.00 -16.10
N LEU A 34 5.86 5.55 -17.29
CA LEU A 34 4.67 6.36 -17.54
C LEU A 34 3.40 5.51 -17.39
N ASN A 35 2.42 5.99 -16.62
CA ASN A 35 1.04 5.51 -16.73
C ASN A 35 0.35 6.26 -17.88
N PRO A 36 0.12 5.63 -19.04
CA PRO A 36 -0.46 6.31 -20.18
C PRO A 36 -1.97 6.56 -20.01
N ARG A 37 -2.63 5.83 -19.09
CA ARG A 37 -4.09 5.80 -18.96
C ARG A 37 -4.65 6.87 -18.03
N ALA A 38 -3.79 7.58 -17.30
CA ALA A 38 -4.23 8.53 -16.28
C ALA A 38 -3.42 9.83 -16.28
N ARG A 39 -3.98 10.86 -15.64
CA ARG A 39 -3.35 12.14 -15.36
C ARG A 39 -3.61 12.52 -13.91
N GLY A 40 -2.75 13.36 -13.35
CA GLY A 40 -2.97 13.93 -12.03
C GLY A 40 -4.06 15.01 -12.02
N PRO A 41 -4.40 15.55 -10.84
CA PRO A 41 -5.47 16.54 -10.67
C PRO A 41 -5.26 17.84 -11.46
N HIS A 42 -4.04 18.14 -11.89
CA HIS A 42 -3.70 19.31 -12.71
C HIS A 42 -3.35 18.95 -14.16
N GLY A 43 -3.68 17.73 -14.60
CA GLY A 43 -3.42 17.25 -15.96
C GLY A 43 -1.98 16.77 -16.19
N GLU A 44 -1.15 16.70 -15.15
CA GLU A 44 0.23 16.25 -15.24
C GLU A 44 0.34 14.75 -15.55
N ALA A 45 1.43 14.38 -16.21
CA ALA A 45 1.76 12.97 -16.46
C ALA A 45 2.18 12.27 -15.16
N LEU A 46 1.72 11.03 -15.01
CA LEU A 46 1.94 10.22 -13.81
C LEU A 46 2.92 9.10 -14.09
N TYR A 47 3.87 8.91 -13.18
CA TYR A 47 4.95 7.94 -13.28
C TYR A 47 5.09 7.13 -12.00
N LEU A 48 5.40 5.85 -12.18
CA LEU A 48 6.12 5.06 -11.20
C LEU A 48 7.61 5.21 -11.52
N ASP A 49 8.43 5.58 -10.56
CA ASP A 49 9.87 5.70 -10.66
C ASP A 49 10.54 4.61 -9.80
N THR A 50 11.62 4.03 -10.31
CA THR A 50 12.44 3.05 -9.59
C THR A 50 13.85 3.57 -9.42
N ALA A 51 14.47 3.36 -8.26
CA ALA A 51 15.88 3.62 -8.01
C ALA A 51 16.59 2.34 -7.57
N ARG A 52 17.58 1.88 -8.34
CA ARG A 52 18.37 0.69 -8.05
C ARG A 52 19.76 1.05 -7.51
N PHE A 53 20.22 0.29 -6.51
CA PHE A 53 21.52 0.44 -5.85
C PHE A 53 22.22 -0.92 -5.71
N GLY A 54 23.55 -0.90 -5.62
CA GLY A 54 24.38 -2.11 -5.54
C GLY A 54 24.77 -2.67 -6.92
N ALA A 55 25.44 -3.82 -6.92
CA ALA A 55 25.90 -4.46 -8.15
C ALA A 55 24.73 -4.93 -9.03
N ASP A 56 24.91 -4.97 -10.35
CA ASP A 56 23.89 -5.44 -11.30
C ASP A 56 23.50 -6.91 -11.09
N ASP A 57 24.43 -7.71 -10.57
CA ASP A 57 24.29 -9.13 -10.27
C ASP A 57 24.14 -9.43 -8.77
N ALA A 58 23.76 -8.43 -7.96
CA ALA A 58 23.60 -8.61 -6.53
C ALA A 58 22.63 -9.77 -6.20
N PRO A 59 23.09 -10.82 -5.48
CA PRO A 59 22.26 -11.99 -5.19
C PRO A 59 21.20 -11.72 -4.12
N ASN A 60 21.39 -10.71 -3.27
CA ASN A 60 20.42 -10.30 -2.24
C ASN A 60 19.84 -8.93 -2.60
N MET A 61 18.52 -8.80 -2.60
CA MET A 61 17.85 -7.55 -2.92
C MET A 61 16.88 -7.13 -1.80
N LEU A 62 17.06 -5.93 -1.25
CA LEU A 62 16.03 -5.24 -0.49
C LEU A 62 15.10 -4.52 -1.48
N VAL A 63 13.79 -4.69 -1.35
CA VAL A 63 12.79 -3.97 -2.13
C VAL A 63 11.93 -3.12 -1.18
N LEU A 64 11.87 -1.82 -1.44
CA LEU A 64 11.03 -0.87 -0.73
C LEU A 64 9.95 -0.37 -1.69
N ILE A 65 8.70 -0.40 -1.24
CA ILE A 65 7.55 -0.07 -2.10
C ILE A 65 6.67 0.95 -1.40
N ALA A 66 6.42 2.06 -2.08
CA ALA A 66 5.47 3.06 -1.64
C ALA A 66 4.22 3.09 -2.52
N GLY A 67 3.08 3.37 -1.88
CA GLY A 67 1.84 3.74 -2.54
C GLY A 67 1.17 2.61 -3.30
N THR A 68 1.17 1.38 -2.76
CA THR A 68 0.31 0.28 -3.23
C THR A 68 -1.15 0.72 -3.20
N HIS A 69 -1.58 1.23 -2.05
CA HIS A 69 -2.71 2.12 -2.00
C HIS A 69 -2.22 3.55 -2.16
N GLY A 70 -2.76 4.28 -3.14
CA GLY A 70 -2.12 5.51 -3.59
C GLY A 70 -1.98 6.59 -2.51
N VAL A 71 -3.02 6.80 -1.69
CA VAL A 71 -3.01 7.77 -0.58
C VAL A 71 -1.90 7.48 0.46
N GLU A 72 -1.51 6.22 0.61
CA GLU A 72 -0.47 5.78 1.53
C GLU A 72 0.93 6.12 0.97
N GLY A 73 1.00 6.56 -0.29
CA GLY A 73 2.20 7.13 -0.91
C GLY A 73 2.74 8.36 -0.18
N HIS A 74 1.90 9.15 0.50
CA HIS A 74 2.36 10.27 1.34
C HIS A 74 3.31 9.79 2.45
N CYS A 75 3.04 8.60 3.01
CA CYS A 75 3.84 7.96 4.04
C CYS A 75 5.05 7.23 3.46
N GLY A 76 4.80 6.25 2.56
CA GLY A 76 5.85 5.41 1.99
C GLY A 76 6.94 6.22 1.30
N SER A 77 6.55 7.24 0.52
CA SER A 77 7.50 8.15 -0.12
C SER A 77 8.41 8.85 0.90
N GLY A 78 7.87 9.27 2.04
CA GLY A 78 8.64 9.95 3.07
C GLY A 78 9.66 9.01 3.72
N ALA A 79 9.26 7.77 3.99
CA ALA A 79 10.16 6.74 4.53
C ALA A 79 11.30 6.39 3.56
N GLU A 80 10.99 6.23 2.26
CA GLU A 80 11.99 5.98 1.22
C GLU A 80 12.99 7.14 1.10
N ILE A 81 12.50 8.38 1.06
CA ILE A 81 13.35 9.58 0.97
C ILE A 81 14.22 9.73 2.22
N ALA A 82 13.68 9.43 3.40
CA ALA A 82 14.44 9.44 4.65
C ALA A 82 15.55 8.37 4.66
N TRP A 83 15.27 7.16 4.16
CA TRP A 83 16.29 6.12 3.99
C TRP A 83 17.41 6.52 3.03
N LEU A 84 17.05 7.13 1.89
CA LEU A 84 18.03 7.64 0.92
C LEU A 84 18.92 8.74 1.54
N ARG A 85 18.30 9.73 2.20
CA ARG A 85 19.01 10.88 2.80
C ARG A 85 19.81 10.51 4.05
N SER A 86 19.48 9.40 4.73
CA SER A 86 20.25 8.88 5.87
C SER A 86 21.44 7.99 5.46
N GLY A 87 21.71 7.89 4.16
CA GLY A 87 22.82 7.12 3.61
C GLY A 87 22.56 5.62 3.52
N GLY A 88 21.28 5.21 3.46
CA GLY A 88 20.86 3.82 3.35
C GLY A 88 21.64 3.00 2.31
N PRO A 89 21.74 3.45 1.04
CA PRO A 89 22.50 2.73 0.02
C PRO A 89 23.97 2.47 0.37
N ALA A 90 24.64 3.40 1.05
CA ALA A 90 26.03 3.26 1.46
C ALA A 90 26.22 2.26 2.62
N LYS A 91 25.14 1.87 3.29
CA LYS A 91 25.11 0.93 4.42
C LYS A 91 24.66 -0.48 4.01
N LEU A 92 24.42 -0.71 2.72
CA LEU A 92 24.03 -2.04 2.24
C LEU A 92 25.14 -3.07 2.57
N PRO A 93 24.78 -4.27 3.08
CA PRO A 93 25.74 -5.34 3.29
C PRO A 93 26.43 -5.76 1.99
N LYS A 94 27.53 -6.50 2.12
CA LYS A 94 28.19 -7.12 0.97
C LYS A 94 27.19 -7.98 0.17
N ASP A 95 27.34 -8.01 -1.15
CA ASP A 95 26.54 -8.81 -2.08
C ASP A 95 25.02 -8.49 -1.99
N THR A 96 24.67 -7.28 -1.52
CA THR A 96 23.29 -6.83 -1.35
C THR A 96 23.04 -5.54 -2.14
N GLY A 97 21.99 -5.56 -2.96
CA GLY A 97 21.46 -4.39 -3.64
C GLY A 97 20.14 -3.94 -3.02
N ALA A 98 19.64 -2.80 -3.50
CA ALA A 98 18.32 -2.30 -3.15
C ALA A 98 17.56 -1.80 -4.39
N LEU A 99 16.25 -2.01 -4.40
CA LEU A 99 15.32 -1.48 -5.39
C LEU A 99 14.22 -0.71 -4.65
N VAL A 100 14.15 0.60 -4.87
CA VAL A 100 13.13 1.47 -4.26
C VAL A 100 12.10 1.83 -5.34
N ILE A 101 10.80 1.65 -5.07
CA ILE A 101 9.70 1.77 -6.02
C ILE A 101 8.72 2.87 -5.57
N HIS A 102 8.83 4.05 -6.21
CA HIS A 102 8.10 5.27 -5.87
C HIS A 102 7.23 5.78 -7.03
N ALA A 103 5.92 5.75 -7.01
CA ALA A 103 5.05 4.89 -6.20
C ALA A 103 4.27 4.01 -7.17
N ILE A 104 3.93 2.78 -6.76
CA ILE A 104 3.34 1.77 -7.65
C ILE A 104 1.95 2.17 -8.21
N ASN A 105 1.16 2.92 -7.44
CA ASN A 105 -0.10 3.53 -7.86
C ASN A 105 0.00 5.07 -7.87
N PRO A 106 0.62 5.67 -8.92
CA PRO A 106 0.81 7.11 -8.98
C PRO A 106 -0.50 7.87 -9.19
N TYR A 107 -1.55 7.23 -9.73
CA TYR A 107 -2.89 7.82 -9.82
C TYR A 107 -3.49 8.03 -8.45
N GLY A 108 -3.58 6.96 -7.64
CA GLY A 108 -4.13 7.08 -6.31
C GLY A 108 -3.31 8.05 -5.46
N PHE A 109 -1.98 8.10 -5.63
CA PHE A 109 -1.16 9.06 -4.88
C PHE A 109 -1.45 10.50 -5.30
N ALA A 110 -1.47 10.80 -6.61
CA ALA A 110 -1.74 12.15 -7.10
C ALA A 110 -3.16 12.65 -6.76
N TRP A 111 -4.14 11.75 -6.75
CA TRP A 111 -5.52 12.06 -6.40
C TRP A 111 -5.83 11.88 -4.91
N THR A 112 -4.87 11.49 -4.07
CA THR A 112 -5.08 11.17 -2.65
C THR A 112 -6.21 10.15 -2.45
N ARG A 113 -6.14 9.03 -3.18
CA ARG A 113 -7.10 7.92 -3.17
C ARG A 113 -6.40 6.60 -2.92
N ARG A 114 -7.15 5.64 -2.38
CA ARG A 114 -6.65 4.28 -2.15
C ARG A 114 -6.45 3.48 -3.45
N VAL A 115 -7.30 3.73 -4.44
CA VAL A 115 -7.47 2.92 -5.65
C VAL A 115 -6.68 3.44 -6.86
N THR A 116 -6.56 2.62 -7.90
CA THR A 116 -6.01 3.00 -9.21
C THR A 116 -6.99 3.84 -10.05
N GLU A 117 -6.60 4.22 -11.26
CA GLU A 117 -7.45 4.97 -12.20
C GLU A 117 -8.76 4.26 -12.58
N ASP A 118 -8.79 2.94 -12.45
CA ASP A 118 -9.96 2.10 -12.77
C ASP A 118 -10.84 1.81 -11.54
N ASN A 119 -10.67 2.57 -10.44
CA ASN A 119 -11.30 2.31 -9.14
C ASN A 119 -10.93 0.94 -8.52
N VAL A 120 -9.81 0.35 -8.96
CA VAL A 120 -9.35 -0.95 -8.47
C VAL A 120 -8.45 -0.78 -7.25
N ASP A 121 -8.74 -1.53 -6.18
CA ASP A 121 -7.84 -1.76 -5.05
C ASP A 121 -6.73 -2.71 -5.49
N LEU A 122 -5.49 -2.22 -5.46
CA LEU A 122 -4.35 -2.94 -6.01
C LEU A 122 -4.04 -4.23 -5.22
N ASN A 123 -4.32 -4.26 -3.92
CA ASN A 123 -4.18 -5.46 -3.08
C ASN A 123 -5.35 -6.43 -3.21
N ARG A 124 -6.18 -6.28 -4.24
CA ARG A 124 -7.18 -7.27 -4.70
C ARG A 124 -7.01 -7.60 -6.19
N ASN A 125 -5.98 -7.08 -6.87
CA ASN A 125 -5.85 -7.20 -8.32
C ASN A 125 -4.85 -8.29 -8.77
N PHE A 126 -4.23 -9.04 -7.86
CA PHE A 126 -3.27 -10.08 -8.19
C PHE A 126 -3.84 -11.50 -8.09
N VAL A 127 -5.17 -11.62 -8.24
CA VAL A 127 -5.84 -12.90 -8.45
C VAL A 127 -5.51 -13.48 -9.82
N ASP A 128 -5.79 -14.76 -10.01
CA ASP A 128 -5.80 -15.38 -11.33
C ASP A 128 -7.01 -14.88 -12.12
N HIS A 129 -6.76 -13.95 -13.04
CA HIS A 129 -7.80 -13.32 -13.88
C HIS A 129 -8.41 -14.28 -14.92
N ASP A 130 -7.86 -15.48 -15.11
CA ASP A 130 -8.43 -16.52 -15.97
C ASP A 130 -9.37 -17.47 -15.19
N LYS A 131 -9.56 -17.25 -13.89
CA LYS A 131 -10.46 -18.02 -13.01
C LYS A 131 -11.69 -17.20 -12.62
N PRO A 132 -12.78 -17.86 -12.16
CA PRO A 132 -13.90 -17.16 -11.55
C PRO A 132 -13.43 -16.31 -10.36
N TYR A 133 -13.89 -15.06 -10.30
CA TYR A 133 -13.55 -14.15 -9.23
C TYR A 133 -14.14 -14.59 -7.87
N PRO A 134 -13.43 -14.37 -6.76
CA PRO A 134 -13.93 -14.61 -5.41
C PRO A 134 -15.26 -13.88 -5.16
N ARG A 135 -16.23 -14.58 -4.57
CA ARG A 135 -17.48 -13.97 -4.12
C ARG A 135 -17.32 -13.42 -2.71
N ASN A 136 -17.98 -12.30 -2.44
CA ASN A 136 -18.09 -11.72 -1.10
C ASN A 136 -19.57 -11.43 -0.82
N ASP A 137 -20.30 -12.45 -0.37
CA ASP A 137 -21.74 -12.33 -0.10
C ASP A 137 -22.05 -11.35 1.04
N GLY A 138 -21.10 -11.15 1.97
CA GLY A 138 -21.20 -10.12 3.02
C GLY A 138 -21.25 -8.71 2.44
N TYR A 139 -20.36 -8.39 1.49
CA TYR A 139 -20.39 -7.13 0.75
C TYR A 139 -21.71 -6.96 -0.01
N LEU A 140 -22.15 -8.01 -0.73
CA LEU A 140 -23.40 -7.97 -1.49
C LEU A 140 -24.60 -7.59 -0.61
N ALA A 141 -24.65 -8.10 0.62
CA ALA A 141 -25.74 -7.83 1.55
C ALA A 141 -25.80 -6.36 2.04
N ILE A 142 -24.71 -5.60 1.91
CA ILE A 142 -24.60 -4.22 2.40
C ILE A 142 -24.21 -3.22 1.31
N ALA A 143 -24.12 -3.64 0.04
CA ALA A 143 -23.54 -2.84 -1.06
C ALA A 143 -24.23 -1.47 -1.24
N ASP A 144 -25.57 -1.43 -1.17
CA ASP A 144 -26.34 -0.18 -1.29
C ASP A 144 -26.06 0.80 -0.15
N ALA A 145 -25.82 0.28 1.06
CA ALA A 145 -25.41 1.08 2.21
C ALA A 145 -23.94 1.51 2.08
N VAL A 146 -23.08 0.69 1.48
CA VAL A 146 -21.67 1.06 1.24
C VAL A 146 -21.57 2.25 0.29
N LEU A 147 -22.36 2.28 -0.78
CA LEU A 147 -22.38 3.36 -1.76
C LEU A 147 -23.81 3.93 -1.91
N PRO A 148 -24.22 4.86 -1.03
CA PRO A 148 -25.56 5.46 -1.07
C PRO A 148 -25.71 6.42 -2.26
N GLN A 149 -26.93 6.65 -2.74
CA GLN A 149 -27.19 7.55 -3.88
C GLN A 149 -26.74 8.98 -3.59
N GLU A 150 -27.01 9.47 -2.38
CA GLU A 150 -26.61 10.79 -1.91
C GLU A 150 -25.71 10.69 -0.66
N TRP A 151 -24.89 11.72 -0.43
CA TRP A 151 -24.11 11.88 0.79
C TRP A 151 -24.78 12.83 1.79
N SER A 152 -26.06 12.59 2.06
CA SER A 152 -26.88 13.36 3.00
C SER A 152 -26.86 12.75 4.40
N GLU A 153 -27.22 13.54 5.42
CA GLU A 153 -27.36 13.04 6.80
C GLU A 153 -28.35 11.86 6.91
N ALA A 154 -29.42 11.88 6.12
CA ALA A 154 -30.37 10.77 6.05
C ALA A 154 -29.72 9.48 5.50
N SER A 155 -28.90 9.59 4.45
CA SER A 155 -28.21 8.45 3.85
C SER A 155 -27.12 7.89 4.77
N LYS A 156 -26.44 8.75 5.54
CA LYS A 156 -25.48 8.35 6.57
C LYS A 156 -26.18 7.59 7.70
N ALA A 157 -27.27 8.12 8.23
CA ALA A 157 -28.05 7.46 9.29
C ALA A 157 -28.60 6.09 8.84
N GLU A 158 -29.08 5.98 7.59
CA GLU A 158 -29.53 4.70 7.04
C GLU A 158 -28.37 3.71 6.88
N THR A 159 -27.20 4.17 6.43
CA THR A 159 -26.00 3.33 6.38
C THR A 159 -25.67 2.78 7.77
N GLU A 160 -25.61 3.64 8.78
CA GLU A 160 -25.30 3.25 10.15
C GLU A 160 -26.29 2.20 10.67
N ARG A 161 -27.58 2.38 10.37
CA ARG A 161 -28.62 1.40 10.71
C ARG A 161 -28.37 0.04 10.05
N VAL A 162 -28.04 0.01 8.76
CA VAL A 162 -27.74 -1.23 8.02
C VAL A 162 -26.48 -1.90 8.56
N PHE A 163 -25.42 -1.13 8.79
CA PHE A 163 -24.16 -1.64 9.33
C PHE A 163 -24.32 -2.16 10.76
N ALA A 164 -25.06 -1.46 11.62
CA ALA A 164 -25.37 -1.92 12.97
C ALA A 164 -26.18 -3.22 12.96
N ALA A 165 -27.17 -3.35 12.08
CA ALA A 165 -27.94 -4.59 11.92
C ALA A 165 -27.07 -5.75 11.44
N TYR A 166 -26.17 -5.51 10.49
CA TYR A 166 -25.22 -6.52 10.02
C TYR A 166 -24.25 -6.92 11.13
N ALA A 167 -23.67 -5.95 11.85
CA ALA A 167 -22.75 -6.19 12.96
C ALA A 167 -23.42 -6.90 14.14
N GLN A 168 -24.70 -6.65 14.43
CA GLN A 168 -25.45 -7.38 15.45
C GLN A 168 -25.53 -8.88 15.12
N LYS A 169 -25.64 -9.22 13.84
CA LYS A 169 -25.74 -10.60 13.37
C LYS A 169 -24.37 -11.28 13.19
N HIS A 170 -23.36 -10.53 12.77
CA HIS A 170 -22.07 -11.08 12.31
C HIS A 170 -20.86 -10.64 13.16
N GLY A 171 -21.07 -9.79 14.17
CA GLY A 171 -20.02 -9.16 14.97
C GLY A 171 -19.33 -8.00 14.24
N ALA A 172 -18.58 -7.19 15.00
CA ALA A 172 -17.83 -6.05 14.46
C ALA A 172 -16.78 -6.49 13.42
N PHE A 173 -16.05 -7.57 13.70
CA PHE A 173 -15.08 -8.13 12.75
C PHE A 173 -15.77 -8.71 11.50
N GLY A 174 -16.97 -9.28 11.63
CA GLY A 174 -17.76 -9.74 10.49
C GLY A 174 -18.18 -8.60 9.55
N LEU A 175 -18.57 -7.44 10.10
CA LEU A 175 -18.82 -6.24 9.30
C LEU A 175 -17.55 -5.72 8.63
N GLN A 176 -16.45 -5.61 9.38
CA GLN A 176 -15.16 -5.21 8.81
C GLN A 176 -14.75 -6.12 7.66
N SER A 177 -14.81 -7.44 7.84
CA SER A 177 -14.48 -8.43 6.81
C SER A 177 -15.41 -8.32 5.60
N ALA A 178 -16.73 -8.16 5.80
CA ALA A 178 -17.67 -7.97 4.70
C ALA A 178 -17.29 -6.77 3.81
N ILE A 179 -16.85 -5.67 4.42
CA ILE A 179 -16.44 -4.46 3.71
C ILE A 179 -15.06 -4.63 3.06
N SER A 180 -14.05 -5.07 3.81
CA SER A 180 -12.65 -4.94 3.41
C SER A 180 -12.03 -6.17 2.74
N SER A 181 -12.66 -7.35 2.75
CA SER A 181 -12.06 -8.56 2.15
C SER A 181 -11.93 -8.48 0.61
N GLY A 182 -12.58 -7.50 -0.02
CA GLY A 182 -12.58 -7.29 -1.46
C GLY A 182 -13.80 -7.86 -2.15
N GLN A 183 -14.07 -7.37 -3.36
CA GLN A 183 -15.20 -7.80 -4.20
C GLN A 183 -14.90 -7.55 -5.69
N TYR A 184 -15.63 -8.22 -6.58
CA TYR A 184 -15.39 -8.17 -8.04
C TYR A 184 -16.68 -7.98 -8.85
N SER A 185 -17.78 -7.58 -8.21
CA SER A 185 -19.11 -7.44 -8.80
C SER A 185 -19.62 -5.99 -8.88
N HIS A 186 -19.01 -5.07 -8.12
CA HIS A 186 -19.39 -3.66 -8.04
C HIS A 186 -18.19 -2.79 -8.45
N PRO A 187 -18.00 -2.50 -9.75
CA PRO A 187 -16.87 -1.70 -10.21
C PRO A 187 -16.84 -0.27 -9.64
N ASP A 188 -18.00 0.25 -9.25
CA ASP A 188 -18.15 1.54 -8.57
C ASP A 188 -17.97 1.45 -7.03
N GLY A 189 -17.89 0.24 -6.48
CA GLY A 189 -17.75 -0.01 -5.05
C GLY A 189 -16.33 0.14 -4.52
N ILE A 190 -16.21 0.18 -3.19
CA ILE A 190 -14.90 0.12 -2.52
C ILE A 190 -14.35 -1.32 -2.54
N PHE A 191 -13.02 -1.43 -2.37
CA PHE A 191 -12.29 -2.70 -2.38
C PHE A 191 -12.58 -3.57 -3.62
N PHE A 192 -12.91 -2.93 -4.74
CA PHE A 192 -13.09 -3.61 -6.03
C PHE A 192 -11.74 -4.12 -6.56
N GLY A 193 -11.62 -5.41 -6.84
CA GLY A 193 -10.36 -6.00 -7.29
C GLY A 193 -10.09 -5.92 -8.80
N GLY A 194 -11.02 -5.38 -9.58
CA GLY A 194 -10.88 -5.28 -11.03
C GLY A 194 -11.14 -6.60 -11.76
N ASN A 195 -11.57 -6.51 -13.02
CA ASN A 195 -11.83 -7.70 -13.85
C ASN A 195 -10.73 -7.98 -14.88
N THR A 196 -9.54 -7.39 -14.69
CA THR A 196 -8.35 -7.55 -15.52
C THR A 196 -7.15 -7.04 -14.73
N PRO A 197 -5.91 -7.49 -15.04
CA PRO A 197 -4.72 -6.85 -14.50
C PRO A 197 -4.73 -5.34 -14.82
N THR A 198 -4.50 -4.51 -13.81
CA THR A 198 -4.32 -3.06 -13.98
C THR A 198 -2.97 -2.73 -14.63
N TRP A 199 -2.76 -1.47 -15.00
CA TRP A 199 -1.43 -0.99 -15.41
C TRP A 199 -0.38 -1.26 -14.32
N SER A 200 -0.66 -0.92 -13.06
CA SER A 200 0.25 -1.14 -11.93
C SER A 200 0.62 -2.61 -11.75
N ASN A 201 -0.33 -3.54 -11.90
CA ASN A 201 -0.08 -4.99 -11.86
C ASN A 201 0.93 -5.42 -12.95
N ARG A 202 0.68 -5.04 -14.21
CA ARG A 202 1.60 -5.40 -15.31
C ARG A 202 2.99 -4.78 -15.12
N THR A 203 3.04 -3.54 -14.66
CA THR A 203 4.29 -2.79 -14.47
C THR A 203 5.13 -3.40 -13.36
N ILE A 204 4.57 -3.74 -12.20
CA ILE A 204 5.35 -4.33 -11.10
C ILE A 204 5.90 -5.71 -11.48
N ARG A 205 5.14 -6.50 -12.23
CA ARG A 205 5.63 -7.79 -12.77
C ARG A 205 6.79 -7.60 -13.75
N ALA A 206 6.70 -6.59 -14.62
CA ALA A 206 7.79 -6.25 -15.52
C ALA A 206 9.05 -5.79 -14.76
N ILE A 207 8.89 -4.97 -13.72
CA ILE A 207 9.98 -4.52 -12.84
C ILE A 207 10.63 -5.72 -12.15
N ALA A 208 9.85 -6.62 -11.55
CA ALA A 208 10.38 -7.81 -10.90
C ALA A 208 11.24 -8.65 -11.88
N ARG A 209 10.72 -8.91 -13.09
CA ARG A 209 11.48 -9.65 -14.12
C ARG A 209 12.74 -8.93 -14.59
N GLN A 210 12.74 -7.60 -14.65
CA GLN A 210 13.86 -6.84 -15.24
C GLN A 210 14.93 -6.43 -14.23
N GLU A 211 14.53 -6.06 -13.01
CA GLU A 211 15.43 -5.46 -12.01
C GLU A 211 15.90 -6.48 -10.95
N LEU A 212 15.20 -7.62 -10.84
CA LEU A 212 15.45 -8.65 -9.81
C LEU A 212 15.79 -10.02 -10.40
N SER A 213 15.99 -10.15 -11.72
CA SER A 213 16.23 -11.45 -12.37
C SER A 213 17.45 -12.22 -11.88
N GLN A 214 18.45 -11.53 -11.32
CA GLN A 214 19.68 -12.13 -10.78
C GLN A 214 19.59 -12.40 -9.26
N ALA A 215 18.52 -11.93 -8.62
CA ALA A 215 18.36 -12.06 -7.18
C ALA A 215 18.05 -13.52 -6.82
N ARG A 216 18.72 -14.01 -5.77
CA ARG A 216 18.47 -15.31 -5.14
C ARG A 216 17.66 -15.15 -3.86
N ARG A 217 17.80 -14.01 -3.18
CA ARG A 217 17.03 -13.65 -1.97
C ARG A 217 16.47 -12.26 -2.11
N VAL A 218 15.18 -12.09 -1.83
CA VAL A 218 14.48 -10.81 -1.96
C VAL A 218 13.71 -10.54 -0.68
N GLY A 219 14.05 -9.47 0.03
CA GLY A 219 13.31 -8.97 1.18
C GLY A 219 12.46 -7.78 0.75
N ILE A 220 11.14 -7.82 0.96
CA ILE A 220 10.21 -6.79 0.48
C ILE A 220 9.52 -6.14 1.67
N ILE A 221 9.50 -4.81 1.70
CA ILE A 221 8.73 -4.00 2.64
C ILE A 221 7.79 -3.11 1.82
N ASP A 222 6.49 -3.33 1.97
CA ASP A 222 5.44 -2.47 1.41
C ASP A 222 4.89 -1.54 2.50
N PHE A 223 4.97 -0.22 2.28
CA PHE A 223 4.57 0.78 3.27
C PHE A 223 3.07 1.08 3.16
N HIS A 224 2.35 0.82 4.25
CA HIS A 224 0.91 1.00 4.37
C HIS A 224 0.52 1.87 5.57
N THR A 225 -0.67 2.46 5.53
CA THR A 225 -1.20 3.27 6.62
C THR A 225 -2.72 3.12 6.77
N GLY A 226 -3.22 3.45 7.96
CA GLY A 226 -4.64 3.46 8.28
C GLY A 226 -4.93 2.69 9.55
N LEU A 227 -4.51 1.44 9.65
CA LEU A 227 -5.01 0.52 10.68
C LEU A 227 -4.04 0.38 11.86
N GLY A 228 -4.60 0.32 13.07
CA GLY A 228 -3.85 0.06 14.30
C GLY A 228 -3.51 1.31 15.14
N PRO A 229 -2.70 1.16 16.20
CA PRO A 229 -2.34 2.28 17.07
C PRO A 229 -1.49 3.33 16.36
N PHE A 230 -1.73 4.61 16.68
CA PHE A 230 -1.07 5.77 16.07
C PHE A 230 0.46 5.62 15.98
N GLY A 231 0.98 5.53 14.75
CA GLY A 231 2.40 5.46 14.44
C GLY A 231 3.12 4.13 14.78
N HIS A 232 2.39 3.09 15.18
CA HIS A 232 3.00 1.83 15.66
C HIS A 232 3.79 1.06 14.59
N GLY A 233 3.24 0.90 13.38
CA GLY A 233 3.84 0.11 12.30
C GLY A 233 3.81 -1.40 12.58
N GLU A 234 2.62 -1.99 12.45
CA GLU A 234 2.40 -3.44 12.54
C GLU A 234 3.10 -4.15 11.37
N LEU A 235 3.90 -5.20 11.64
CA LEU A 235 4.57 -5.98 10.60
C LEU A 235 3.70 -7.16 10.18
N ILE A 236 3.13 -7.09 8.99
CA ILE A 236 2.14 -8.05 8.52
C ILE A 236 2.78 -8.98 7.49
N CYS A 237 2.74 -10.29 7.79
CA CYS A 237 3.06 -11.33 6.81
C CYS A 237 1.75 -11.87 6.23
N ALA A 238 1.42 -11.42 5.02
CA ALA A 238 0.17 -11.79 4.33
C ALA A 238 0.29 -13.03 3.45
N VAL A 239 1.36 -13.83 3.62
CA VAL A 239 1.46 -15.17 3.02
C VAL A 239 0.82 -16.20 3.94
N THR A 240 0.41 -17.33 3.37
CA THR A 240 -0.12 -18.45 4.17
C THR A 240 0.96 -18.98 5.13
N PRO A 241 0.61 -19.43 6.35
CA PRO A 241 1.58 -20.04 7.26
C PRO A 241 2.28 -21.29 6.71
N ALA A 242 1.70 -21.93 5.69
CA ALA A 242 2.30 -23.05 4.97
C ALA A 242 3.37 -22.64 3.95
N SER A 243 3.44 -21.35 3.57
CA SER A 243 4.46 -20.82 2.68
C SER A 243 5.84 -20.89 3.29
N LYS A 244 6.86 -21.23 2.49
CA LYS A 244 8.28 -21.20 2.90
C LYS A 244 8.73 -19.82 3.38
N SER A 245 8.05 -18.76 2.94
CA SER A 245 8.37 -17.38 3.31
C SER A 245 7.97 -17.05 4.75
N PHE A 246 6.94 -17.71 5.31
CA PHE A 246 6.44 -17.43 6.65
C PHE A 246 7.48 -17.70 7.76
N PRO A 247 8.09 -18.89 7.88
CA PRO A 247 9.11 -19.14 8.89
C PRO A 247 10.35 -18.26 8.71
N ARG A 248 10.69 -17.91 7.46
CA ARG A 248 11.81 -16.99 7.16
C ARG A 248 11.50 -15.57 7.62
N ALA A 249 10.30 -15.05 7.34
CA ALA A 249 9.86 -13.76 7.87
C ALA A 249 9.85 -13.76 9.41
N LYS A 250 9.36 -14.84 10.03
CA LYS A 250 9.37 -14.98 11.50
C LYS A 250 10.80 -14.94 12.07
N ALA A 251 11.77 -15.55 11.38
CA ALA A 251 13.18 -15.48 11.76
C ALA A 251 13.78 -14.07 11.64
N TRP A 252 13.30 -13.25 10.69
CA TRP A 252 13.79 -11.88 10.49
C TRP A 252 13.19 -10.88 11.47
N TYR A 253 11.90 -10.99 11.74
CA TYR A 253 11.12 -9.98 12.47
C TYR A 253 10.66 -10.42 13.87
N GLY A 254 10.90 -11.68 14.23
CA GLY A 254 10.62 -12.19 15.58
C GLY A 254 9.15 -12.14 15.97
N ASP A 255 8.89 -11.81 17.23
CA ASP A 255 7.54 -11.80 17.81
C ASP A 255 6.67 -10.61 17.40
N GLU A 256 7.23 -9.66 16.67
CA GLU A 256 6.47 -8.53 16.13
C GLU A 256 5.74 -8.85 14.82
N LEU A 257 6.04 -10.00 14.19
CA LEU A 257 5.36 -10.43 12.98
C LEU A 257 3.94 -10.92 13.27
N THR A 258 2.96 -10.31 12.62
CA THR A 258 1.54 -10.68 12.66
C THR A 258 1.12 -11.40 11.36
N SER A 259 -0.02 -12.10 11.42
CA SER A 259 -0.60 -12.80 10.28
C SER A 259 -2.13 -12.65 10.29
N PRO A 260 -2.74 -12.17 9.19
CA PRO A 260 -4.19 -12.15 9.04
C PRO A 260 -4.79 -13.56 9.13
N GLU A 261 -4.18 -14.55 8.44
CA GLU A 261 -4.62 -15.94 8.50
C GLU A 261 -4.40 -16.58 9.87
N GLY A 262 -3.35 -16.15 10.59
CA GLY A 262 -3.08 -16.56 11.97
C GLY A 262 -3.95 -15.87 13.02
N GLY A 263 -4.80 -14.90 12.62
CA GLY A 263 -5.69 -14.16 13.52
C GLY A 263 -4.96 -13.19 14.47
N THR A 264 -3.68 -12.89 14.22
CA THR A 264 -2.88 -11.98 15.05
C THR A 264 -2.77 -10.57 14.48
N SER A 265 -3.37 -10.31 13.31
CA SER A 265 -3.33 -9.01 12.65
C SER A 265 -4.63 -8.22 12.78
N THR A 266 -4.51 -6.90 12.77
CA THR A 266 -5.67 -5.98 12.63
C THR A 266 -6.32 -6.09 11.24
N SER A 267 -5.55 -6.53 10.23
CA SER A 267 -6.00 -6.66 8.85
C SER A 267 -6.84 -7.91 8.62
N ALA A 268 -7.81 -7.81 7.72
CA ALA A 268 -8.59 -8.97 7.27
C ALA A 268 -7.77 -9.87 6.34
N VAL A 269 -8.17 -11.14 6.21
CA VAL A 269 -7.65 -12.02 5.15
C VAL A 269 -8.14 -11.52 3.80
N VAL A 270 -7.21 -11.35 2.87
CA VAL A 270 -7.45 -10.79 1.53
C VAL A 270 -6.75 -11.64 0.49
N VAL A 271 -7.24 -11.59 -0.75
CA VAL A 271 -6.68 -12.35 -1.88
C VAL A 271 -6.29 -11.43 -3.02
N GLY A 272 -5.25 -11.82 -3.76
CA GLY A 272 -4.73 -11.03 -4.88
C GLY A 272 -3.90 -9.83 -4.41
N ILE A 273 -2.97 -10.08 -3.49
CA ILE A 273 -2.12 -9.06 -2.87
C ILE A 273 -0.96 -8.73 -3.82
N MET A 274 -0.56 -7.47 -3.87
CA MET A 274 0.51 -7.01 -4.78
C MET A 274 1.81 -7.79 -4.63
N THR A 275 2.18 -8.14 -3.41
CA THR A 275 3.42 -8.88 -3.13
C THR A 275 3.40 -10.32 -3.66
N ASP A 276 2.23 -10.87 -4.03
CA ASP A 276 2.12 -12.18 -4.70
C ASP A 276 2.81 -12.19 -6.07
N ALA A 277 2.99 -11.03 -6.70
CA ALA A 277 3.70 -10.91 -7.98
C ALA A 277 5.15 -11.42 -7.89
N PHE A 278 5.85 -11.13 -6.80
CA PHE A 278 7.29 -11.40 -6.72
C PHE A 278 7.64 -12.89 -6.74
N PRO A 279 7.05 -13.77 -5.91
CA PRO A 279 7.34 -15.21 -6.02
C PRO A 279 6.85 -15.83 -7.32
N GLN A 280 5.86 -15.23 -8.00
CA GLN A 280 5.39 -15.70 -9.31
C GLN A 280 6.38 -15.34 -10.43
N GLU A 281 6.96 -14.15 -10.38
CA GLU A 281 7.94 -13.68 -11.38
C GLU A 281 9.39 -14.12 -11.07
N LEU A 282 9.67 -14.50 -9.82
CA LEU A 282 10.98 -14.94 -9.33
C LEU A 282 10.89 -16.34 -8.70
N PRO A 283 10.50 -17.38 -9.46
CA PRO A 283 10.23 -18.71 -8.92
C PRO A 283 11.45 -19.38 -8.29
N ASP A 284 12.66 -18.99 -8.71
CA ASP A 284 13.93 -19.54 -8.22
C ASP A 284 14.51 -18.74 -7.03
N ALA A 285 13.87 -17.64 -6.64
CA ALA A 285 14.33 -16.78 -5.54
C ALA A 285 13.58 -17.05 -4.23
N GLU A 286 14.28 -16.88 -3.12
CA GLU A 286 13.70 -16.81 -1.79
C GLU A 286 13.09 -15.43 -1.54
N VAL A 287 11.79 -15.29 -1.76
CA VAL A 287 11.07 -14.02 -1.52
C VAL A 287 10.51 -13.98 -0.09
N THR A 288 10.78 -12.92 0.66
CA THR A 288 10.29 -12.66 2.02
C THR A 288 9.55 -11.32 2.05
N PRO A 289 8.23 -11.31 1.78
CA PRO A 289 7.46 -10.08 1.79
C PRO A 289 6.83 -9.81 3.16
N ILE A 290 6.85 -8.56 3.57
CA ILE A 290 6.00 -8.01 4.63
C ILE A 290 5.37 -6.70 4.18
N ALA A 291 4.22 -6.40 4.76
CA ALA A 291 3.70 -5.04 4.82
C ALA A 291 4.06 -4.44 6.19
N ILE A 292 4.31 -3.13 6.21
CA ILE A 292 4.31 -2.35 7.45
C ILE A 292 3.09 -1.43 7.45
N GLU A 293 2.18 -1.67 8.39
CA GLU A 293 0.90 -0.96 8.50
C GLU A 293 0.95 0.04 9.66
N TYR A 294 1.05 1.33 9.32
CA TYR A 294 1.07 2.40 10.33
C TYR A 294 -0.33 2.84 10.72
N GLY A 295 -0.66 2.62 11.99
CA GLY A 295 -1.91 3.12 12.55
C GLY A 295 -2.03 4.64 12.54
N THR A 296 -3.26 5.09 12.31
CA THR A 296 -3.63 6.51 12.25
C THR A 296 -4.86 6.76 13.12
N TYR A 297 -6.01 6.18 12.75
CA TYR A 297 -7.31 6.35 13.39
C TYR A 297 -8.01 5.01 13.59
N SER A 298 -9.20 5.03 14.19
CA SER A 298 -9.96 3.80 14.37
C SER A 298 -10.44 3.23 13.04
N VAL A 299 -10.60 1.90 12.98
CA VAL A 299 -11.08 1.19 11.77
C VAL A 299 -12.37 1.81 11.20
N PRO A 300 -13.40 2.16 12.01
CA PRO A 300 -14.61 2.80 11.48
C PRO A 300 -14.36 4.17 10.84
N GLU A 301 -13.49 5.00 11.41
CA GLU A 301 -13.14 6.31 10.84
C GLU A 301 -12.43 6.17 9.50
N VAL A 302 -11.45 5.25 9.42
CA VAL A 302 -10.71 4.98 8.17
C VAL A 302 -11.66 4.44 7.09
N LEU A 303 -12.50 3.46 7.41
CA LEU A 303 -13.47 2.91 6.45
C LEU A 303 -14.54 3.95 6.05
N GLY A 304 -14.92 4.83 6.97
CA GLY A 304 -15.79 5.97 6.69
C GLY A 304 -15.20 6.90 5.63
N ALA A 305 -13.93 7.28 5.77
CA ALA A 305 -13.23 8.13 4.82
C ALA A 305 -13.04 7.45 3.45
N VAL A 306 -12.73 6.15 3.43
CA VAL A 306 -12.64 5.36 2.18
C VAL A 306 -13.98 5.35 1.43
N ARG A 307 -15.10 5.18 2.15
CA ARG A 307 -16.44 5.25 1.56
C ARG A 307 -16.77 6.64 1.02
N ALA A 308 -16.43 7.67 1.78
CA ALA A 308 -16.69 9.06 1.40
C ALA A 308 -15.92 9.46 0.14
N ASP A 309 -14.63 9.10 0.05
CA ASP A 309 -13.82 9.31 -1.15
C ASP A 309 -14.39 8.57 -2.36
N ASN A 310 -14.79 7.31 -2.18
CA ASN A 310 -15.37 6.55 -3.27
C ASN A 310 -16.70 7.15 -3.73
N TRP A 311 -17.61 7.52 -2.82
CA TRP A 311 -18.84 8.22 -3.20
C TRP A 311 -18.55 9.52 -3.95
N LEU A 312 -17.59 10.32 -3.48
CA LEU A 312 -17.22 11.58 -4.11
C LEU A 312 -16.81 11.38 -5.57
N HIS A 313 -15.98 10.37 -5.85
CA HIS A 313 -15.50 10.10 -7.20
C HIS A 313 -16.54 9.43 -8.11
N GLN A 314 -17.53 8.72 -7.55
CA GLN A 314 -18.56 8.03 -8.34
C GLN A 314 -19.81 8.87 -8.59
N ARG A 315 -20.18 9.72 -7.61
CA ARG A 315 -21.49 10.40 -7.58
C ARG A 315 -21.40 11.89 -7.19
N GLY A 316 -20.27 12.32 -6.63
CA GLY A 316 -20.07 13.68 -6.16
C GLY A 316 -19.32 14.58 -7.15
N ASP A 317 -18.99 15.78 -6.68
CA ASP A 317 -18.14 16.75 -7.37
C ASP A 317 -16.91 17.05 -6.51
N VAL A 318 -15.74 16.61 -6.97
CA VAL A 318 -14.44 16.80 -6.30
C VAL A 318 -14.12 18.29 -6.11
N SER A 319 -14.62 19.16 -6.98
CA SER A 319 -14.39 20.60 -6.92
C SER A 319 -15.33 21.34 -5.96
N SER A 320 -16.37 20.68 -5.45
CA SER A 320 -17.31 21.26 -4.50
C SER A 320 -16.68 21.49 -3.11
N ALA A 321 -17.36 22.25 -2.25
CA ALA A 321 -16.92 22.45 -0.86
C ALA A 321 -16.89 21.12 -0.09
N LEU A 322 -17.95 20.32 -0.21
CA LEU A 322 -18.01 18.96 0.34
C LEU A 322 -16.89 18.09 -0.23
N GLY A 323 -16.63 18.17 -1.54
CA GLY A 323 -15.55 17.41 -2.18
C GLY A 323 -14.19 17.69 -1.53
N ARG A 324 -13.85 18.96 -1.33
CA ARG A 324 -12.60 19.33 -0.65
C ARG A 324 -12.53 18.85 0.81
N GLU A 325 -13.64 18.87 1.53
CA GLU A 325 -13.72 18.36 2.91
C GLU A 325 -13.45 16.85 2.95
N LEU A 326 -14.12 16.07 2.09
CA LEU A 326 -13.92 14.62 2.02
C LEU A 326 -12.51 14.24 1.57
N LYS A 327 -11.92 15.01 0.64
CA LYS A 327 -10.51 14.83 0.24
C LYS A 327 -9.53 15.13 1.38
N ALA A 328 -9.80 16.13 2.19
CA ALA A 328 -9.00 16.43 3.37
C ALA A 328 -9.13 15.32 4.43
N ASP A 329 -10.33 14.79 4.65
CA ASP A 329 -10.57 13.71 5.61
C ASP A 329 -9.84 12.42 5.21
N ILE A 330 -9.98 11.94 3.96
CA ILE A 330 -9.23 10.74 3.53
C ILE A 330 -7.71 10.95 3.63
N LYS A 331 -7.22 12.16 3.35
CA LYS A 331 -5.80 12.46 3.54
C LYS A 331 -5.40 12.31 5.01
N GLU A 332 -6.14 12.94 5.92
CA GLU A 332 -5.85 12.86 7.36
C GLU A 332 -5.90 11.41 7.86
N ARG A 333 -6.87 10.60 7.40
CA ARG A 333 -6.98 9.19 7.82
C ARG A 333 -5.84 8.29 7.38
N PHE A 334 -5.11 8.65 6.33
CA PHE A 334 -3.98 7.85 5.85
C PHE A 334 -2.62 8.56 6.00
N PHE A 335 -2.62 9.85 6.26
CA PHE A 335 -1.44 10.68 6.45
C PHE A 335 -1.76 11.79 7.47
N PRO A 336 -1.80 11.46 8.77
CA PRO A 336 -2.13 12.41 9.81
C PRO A 336 -1.21 13.62 9.82
N SER A 337 -1.78 14.77 10.10
CA SER A 337 -1.02 16.00 10.23
C SER A 337 -0.05 15.98 11.43
N GLY A 338 1.11 16.61 11.25
CA GLY A 338 2.08 16.83 12.32
C GLY A 338 3.31 15.90 12.31
N ASP A 339 4.37 16.40 12.93
CA ASP A 339 5.71 15.82 12.80
C ASP A 339 5.91 14.58 13.65
N LYS A 340 5.21 14.49 14.79
CA LYS A 340 5.29 13.33 15.70
C LYS A 340 5.01 12.01 14.97
N TRP A 341 3.95 11.96 14.15
CA TRP A 341 3.61 10.74 13.43
C TRP A 341 4.66 10.38 12.39
N ARG A 342 5.18 11.38 11.65
CA ARG A 342 6.24 11.22 10.64
C ARG A 342 7.55 10.71 11.25
N GLU A 343 7.91 11.21 12.43
CA GLU A 343 9.06 10.73 13.21
C GLU A 343 8.89 9.26 13.63
N MET A 344 7.70 8.88 14.12
CA MET A 344 7.39 7.49 14.48
C MET A 344 7.45 6.56 13.26
N VAL A 345 6.87 7.00 12.13
CA VAL A 345 6.93 6.29 10.85
C VAL A 345 8.37 6.00 10.46
N TRP A 346 9.22 7.04 10.44
CA TRP A 346 10.62 6.88 10.06
C TRP A 346 11.40 5.97 11.02
N ALA A 347 11.27 6.19 12.34
CA ALA A 347 11.98 5.37 13.33
C ALA A 347 11.68 3.87 13.16
N ARG A 348 10.41 3.54 12.89
CA ARG A 348 9.97 2.18 12.68
C ARG A 348 10.34 1.63 11.30
N ALA A 349 10.34 2.46 10.25
CA ALA A 349 10.82 2.08 8.92
C ALA A 349 12.30 1.71 8.97
N ASP A 350 13.14 2.55 9.58
CA ASP A 350 14.59 2.33 9.70
C ASP A 350 14.91 1.04 10.46
N GLN A 351 14.19 0.79 11.58
CA GLN A 351 14.30 -0.45 12.33
C GLN A 351 13.96 -1.68 11.47
N THR A 352 12.83 -1.63 10.76
CA THR A 352 12.32 -2.75 9.95
C THR A 352 13.24 -3.04 8.76
N ILE A 353 13.75 -1.98 8.11
CA ILE A 353 14.74 -2.08 7.04
C ILE A 353 16.03 -2.72 7.58
N GLY A 354 16.50 -2.30 8.76
CA GLY A 354 17.67 -2.88 9.41
C GLY A 354 17.51 -4.38 9.69
N TRP A 355 16.32 -4.81 10.14
CA TRP A 355 16.01 -6.23 10.33
C TRP A 355 15.99 -7.01 9.01
N ALA A 356 15.37 -6.46 7.97
CA ALA A 356 15.34 -7.08 6.64
C ALA A 356 16.77 -7.24 6.07
N LEU A 357 17.61 -6.21 6.18
CA LEU A 357 19.01 -6.26 5.72
C LEU A 357 19.84 -7.29 6.51
N LYS A 358 19.63 -7.38 7.83
CA LYS A 358 20.27 -8.42 8.65
C LYS A 358 19.82 -9.83 8.22
N GLY A 359 18.53 -10.00 7.92
CA GLY A 359 17.96 -11.24 7.43
C GLY A 359 18.51 -11.66 6.06
N LEU A 360 18.68 -10.70 5.13
CA LEU A 360 19.27 -10.93 3.81
C LEU A 360 20.75 -11.34 3.88
N GLY A 361 21.50 -10.79 4.84
CA GLY A 361 22.91 -11.10 5.05
C GLY A 361 23.18 -12.39 5.85
N ALA A 362 22.15 -13.07 6.36
CA ALA A 362 22.33 -14.34 7.06
C ALA A 362 22.70 -15.46 6.07
N PRO A 363 23.61 -16.39 6.42
CA PRO A 363 24.05 -17.46 5.54
C PRO A 363 22.92 -18.37 5.03
#